data_AF-A0A9E6VYX6-F1
#
_entry.id   AF-A0A9E6VYX6-F1
#
_cell.length_a   1.000
_cell.length_b   1.000
_cell.length_c   1.000
_cell.angle_alpha   90.00
_cell.angle_beta   90.00
_cell.angle_gamma   90.00
#
_symmetry.space_group_name_H-M   'P 1'
#
loop_
_entity.id
_entity.type
_entity.pdbx_description
1 polymer ?
#
loop_
_entity_poly.entity_id
_entity_poly.type
_entity_poly.pdbx_seq_one_letter_code
_entity_poly.pdbx_strand_id
1 'polypeptide(L)'
;MSQLIISKTAMTRGALRAGIAALALVVTGIVTASPASAVEEPSYFRVNLQSGGKLNVRKTPSLKGAKVGALPAKAEKVVNHGCHVGMPYLEWREATTAVRKVETRRKWCNIEYKGVTGWTAGQYLEAEAPE
;
A
#
# COMPACT_ATOMS: atom_id res chain seq x y z
N MET A 1 -4.51 62.29 11.43
CA MET A 1 -4.75 62.68 10.03
C MET A 1 -6.02 62.01 9.55
N SER A 2 -6.96 62.85 9.12
CA SER A 2 -8.32 62.68 8.58
C SER A 2 -8.89 61.28 8.32
N GLN A 3 -10.05 61.02 8.94
CA GLN A 3 -11.11 60.21 8.32
C GLN A 3 -11.86 61.07 7.28
N LEU A 4 -12.10 60.52 6.10
CA LEU A 4 -13.04 61.03 5.08
C LEU A 4 -13.80 59.77 4.58
N ILE A 5 -15.06 59.58 4.97
CA ILE A 5 -16.31 60.04 4.30
C ILE A 5 -16.70 59.20 3.08
N ILE A 6 -17.76 58.41 3.30
CA ILE A 6 -19.04 58.35 2.57
C ILE A 6 -19.10 57.75 1.14
N SER A 7 -20.12 56.89 1.05
CA SER A 7 -21.04 56.60 -0.07
C SER A 7 -20.72 55.50 -1.06
N LYS A 8 -21.61 54.51 -0.98
CA LYS A 8 -22.05 53.61 -2.04
C LYS A 8 -22.35 54.42 -3.32
N THR A 9 -21.74 54.01 -4.43
CA THR A 9 -22.25 54.38 -5.76
C THR A 9 -22.58 53.10 -6.51
N ALA A 10 -23.83 53.05 -6.95
CA ALA A 10 -24.46 51.97 -7.66
C ALA A 10 -23.81 51.70 -9.03
N MET A 11 -24.00 50.47 -9.49
CA MET A 11 -23.71 50.01 -10.85
C MET A 11 -24.38 50.91 -11.91
N THR A 12 -23.61 51.34 -12.90
CA THR A 12 -24.16 51.79 -14.19
C THR A 12 -23.46 51.05 -15.32
N ARG A 13 -24.29 50.33 -16.09
CA ARG A 13 -23.95 49.61 -17.32
C ARG A 13 -23.44 50.58 -18.38
N GLY A 14 -22.39 50.19 -19.09
CA GLY A 14 -21.92 50.92 -20.27
C GLY A 14 -20.88 50.11 -21.02
N ALA A 15 -21.34 49.19 -21.87
CA ALA A 15 -20.47 48.55 -22.85
C ALA A 15 -20.14 49.57 -23.95
N LEU A 16 -18.86 49.90 -24.16
CA LEU A 16 -18.41 50.48 -25.41
C LEU A 16 -16.95 50.08 -25.73
N ARG A 17 -16.86 49.15 -26.69
CA ARG A 17 -15.93 49.11 -27.84
C ARG A 17 -14.41 49.21 -27.62
N ALA A 18 -13.79 48.05 -27.83
CA ALA A 18 -12.60 47.79 -28.66
C ALA A 18 -11.40 48.76 -28.55
N GLY A 19 -10.35 48.29 -27.88
CA GLY A 19 -9.03 48.90 -27.90
C GLY A 19 -7.95 47.91 -27.46
N ILE A 20 -7.36 47.24 -28.46
CA ILE A 20 -6.02 46.61 -28.54
C ILE A 20 -5.21 46.48 -27.23
N ALA A 21 -5.01 45.24 -26.79
CA ALA A 21 -3.74 44.63 -26.36
C ALA A 21 -4.06 43.40 -25.50
N ALA A 22 -4.27 42.24 -26.12
CA ALA A 22 -4.38 40.97 -25.39
C ALA A 22 -3.01 40.62 -24.82
N LEU A 23 -2.75 41.13 -23.62
CA LEU A 23 -1.61 40.80 -22.78
C LEU A 23 -1.73 39.32 -22.39
N ALA A 24 -0.79 38.53 -22.92
CA ALA A 24 -0.37 37.19 -22.49
C ALA A 24 -1.37 36.36 -21.67
N LEU A 25 -1.95 35.37 -22.34
CA LEU A 25 -2.68 34.25 -21.75
C LEU A 25 -1.79 33.57 -20.69
N VAL A 26 -2.04 33.85 -19.40
CA VAL A 26 -1.47 33.09 -18.30
C VAL A 26 -2.12 31.71 -18.36
N VAL A 27 -1.45 30.76 -19.03
CA VAL A 27 -1.78 29.34 -18.93
C VAL A 27 -1.41 28.93 -17.51
N THR A 28 -2.37 29.03 -16.59
CA THR A 28 -2.30 28.36 -15.29
C THR A 28 -2.23 26.87 -15.56
N GLY A 29 -1.01 26.32 -15.54
CA GLY A 29 -0.77 24.90 -15.57
C GLY A 29 -1.44 24.26 -14.36
N ILE A 30 -2.56 23.59 -14.59
CA ILE A 30 -3.18 22.71 -13.60
C ILE A 30 -2.19 21.56 -13.40
N VAL A 31 -1.44 21.59 -12.30
CA VAL A 31 -0.65 20.46 -11.86
C VAL A 31 -1.63 19.38 -11.42
N THR A 32 -1.96 18.47 -12.32
CA THR A 32 -2.66 17.23 -11.98
C THR A 32 -1.68 16.35 -11.22
N ALA A 33 -1.70 16.41 -9.89
CA ALA A 33 -1.01 15.43 -9.05
C ALA A 33 -1.66 14.06 -9.31
N SER A 34 -0.93 13.14 -9.94
CA SER A 34 -1.38 11.75 -10.05
C SER A 34 -1.45 11.13 -8.66
N PRO A 35 -2.51 10.40 -8.31
CA PRO A 35 -2.54 9.66 -7.06
C PRO A 35 -1.47 8.56 -7.10
N ALA A 36 -0.63 8.49 -6.08
CA ALA A 36 0.23 7.34 -5.87
C ALA A 36 -0.65 6.12 -5.60
N SER A 37 -0.63 5.12 -6.48
CA SER A 37 -1.32 3.85 -6.23
C SER A 37 -0.73 3.22 -4.97
N ALA A 38 -1.53 3.11 -3.91
CA ALA A 38 -1.16 2.31 -2.76
C ALA A 38 -0.93 0.87 -3.23
N VAL A 39 0.16 0.24 -2.79
CA VAL A 39 0.36 -1.19 -2.99
C VAL A 39 -0.64 -1.90 -2.10
N GLU A 40 -1.75 -2.35 -2.67
CA GLU A 40 -2.78 -3.08 -1.93
C GLU A 40 -2.23 -4.47 -1.57
N GLU A 41 -2.07 -4.73 -0.27
CA GLU A 41 -1.69 -6.06 0.20
C GLU A 41 -2.86 -7.04 -0.03
N PRO A 42 -2.59 -8.30 -0.40
CA PRO A 42 -3.66 -9.26 -0.65
C PRO A 42 -4.42 -9.58 0.64
N SER A 43 -5.74 -9.60 0.58
CA SER A 43 -6.60 -9.98 1.72
C SER A 43 -6.45 -11.46 2.08
N TYR A 44 -6.14 -12.31 1.09
CA TYR A 44 -6.03 -13.75 1.25
C TYR A 44 -4.74 -14.30 0.62
N PHE A 45 -4.29 -15.42 1.16
CA PHE A 45 -3.21 -16.21 0.61
C PHE A 45 -3.66 -17.63 0.27
N ARG A 46 -2.93 -18.21 -0.69
CA ARG A 46 -2.86 -19.66 -0.89
C ARG A 46 -1.49 -20.21 -0.50
N VAL A 47 -1.47 -21.46 0.00
CA VAL A 47 -0.23 -22.16 0.36
C VAL A 47 0.38 -22.81 -0.87
N ASN A 48 1.58 -22.36 -1.25
CA ASN A 48 2.38 -23.01 -2.28
C ASN A 48 3.39 -24.01 -1.69
N LEU A 49 2.89 -25.22 -1.42
CA LEU A 49 3.70 -26.39 -1.11
C LEU A 49 3.38 -27.54 -2.07
N GLN A 50 4.30 -28.50 -2.19
CA GLN A 50 4.02 -29.78 -2.85
C GLN A 50 2.93 -30.56 -2.08
N SER A 51 2.16 -31.39 -2.80
CA SER A 51 1.10 -32.21 -2.21
C SER A 51 1.63 -33.08 -1.07
N GLY A 52 0.83 -33.26 -0.02
CA GLY A 52 1.24 -33.94 1.22
C GLY A 52 2.08 -33.10 2.19
N GLY A 53 2.61 -31.95 1.74
CA GLY A 53 3.32 -31.00 2.60
C GLY A 53 2.41 -30.34 3.65
N LYS A 54 3.02 -29.88 4.75
CA LYS A 54 2.36 -29.11 5.80
C LYS A 54 3.18 -27.87 6.14
N LEU A 55 2.53 -26.72 6.15
CA LEU A 55 3.14 -25.45 6.53
C LEU A 55 2.86 -25.18 8.02
N ASN A 56 3.89 -25.09 8.85
CA ASN A 56 3.71 -24.90 10.28
C ASN A 56 3.26 -23.47 10.63
N VAL A 57 2.28 -23.36 11.52
CA VAL A 57 1.88 -22.10 12.18
C VAL A 57 2.49 -22.06 13.56
N ARG A 58 3.05 -20.92 13.94
CA ARG A 58 3.82 -20.73 15.17
C ARG A 58 3.31 -19.53 15.97
N LYS A 59 3.55 -19.56 17.28
CA LYS A 59 3.16 -18.49 18.20
C LYS A 59 3.92 -17.17 17.97
N THR A 60 5.13 -17.24 17.44
CA THR A 60 6.00 -16.09 17.13
C THR A 60 6.59 -16.22 15.72
N PRO A 61 7.01 -15.11 15.06
CA PRO A 61 7.63 -15.12 13.74
C PRO A 61 9.08 -15.64 13.79
N SER A 62 9.26 -16.88 14.23
CA SER A 62 10.55 -17.50 14.44
C SER A 62 10.46 -19.02 14.36
N LEU A 63 11.51 -19.66 13.84
CA LEU A 63 11.63 -21.12 13.86
C LEU A 63 11.64 -21.69 15.28
N LYS A 64 12.05 -20.88 16.27
CA LYS A 64 12.02 -21.23 17.70
C LYS A 64 10.65 -21.05 18.35
N GLY A 65 9.70 -20.40 17.67
CA GLY A 65 8.34 -20.22 18.16
C GLY A 65 7.61 -21.56 18.27
N ALA A 66 6.87 -21.76 19.38
CA ALA A 66 6.07 -22.96 19.58
C ALA A 66 5.07 -23.14 18.43
N LYS A 67 4.95 -24.37 17.92
CA LYS A 67 3.99 -24.71 16.87
C LYS A 67 2.58 -24.73 17.48
N VAL A 68 1.66 -23.99 16.87
CA VAL A 68 0.25 -23.88 17.29
C VAL A 68 -0.71 -24.47 16.26
N GLY A 69 -0.23 -24.79 15.05
CA GLY A 69 -1.03 -25.45 14.04
C GLY A 69 -0.24 -25.76 12.76
N ALA A 70 -0.95 -26.16 11.72
CA ALA A 70 -0.39 -26.35 10.39
C ALA A 70 -1.45 -26.17 9.30
N LEU A 71 -1.05 -25.58 8.18
CA LEU A 71 -1.86 -25.49 6.97
C LEU A 71 -1.51 -26.67 6.07
N PRO A 72 -2.52 -27.31 5.43
CA PRO A 72 -2.25 -28.28 4.38
C PRO A 72 -1.64 -27.60 3.15
N ALA A 73 -0.94 -28.38 2.33
CA ALA A 73 -0.54 -27.93 1.00
C ALA A 73 -1.77 -27.47 0.21
N LYS A 74 -1.60 -26.39 -0.57
CA LYS A 74 -2.67 -25.81 -1.40
C LYS A 74 -3.88 -25.33 -0.59
N ALA A 75 -3.74 -25.08 0.71
CA ALA A 75 -4.77 -24.37 1.46
C ALA A 75 -5.03 -23.00 0.81
N GLU A 76 -6.29 -22.70 0.57
CA GLU A 76 -6.79 -21.43 0.01
C GLU A 76 -7.53 -20.66 1.11
N LYS A 77 -7.87 -19.39 0.81
CA LYS A 77 -8.62 -18.49 1.70
C LYS A 77 -7.97 -18.34 3.07
N VAL A 78 -6.63 -18.34 3.11
CA VAL A 78 -5.85 -18.06 4.32
C VAL A 78 -5.87 -16.56 4.55
N VAL A 79 -6.46 -16.10 5.66
CA VAL A 79 -6.61 -14.67 5.94
C VAL A 79 -5.24 -14.05 6.19
N ASN A 80 -4.95 -12.91 5.56
CA ASN A 80 -3.74 -12.13 5.78
C ASN A 80 -3.95 -11.10 6.90
N HIS A 81 -3.18 -11.19 7.98
CA HIS A 81 -3.13 -10.16 9.05
C HIS A 81 -1.84 -9.32 9.01
N GLY A 82 -1.09 -9.40 7.91
CA GLY A 82 0.14 -8.65 7.67
C GLY A 82 1.39 -9.52 7.73
N CYS A 83 2.40 -9.11 6.96
CA CYS A 83 3.71 -9.77 6.94
C CYS A 83 4.80 -8.89 7.57
N HIS A 84 5.58 -9.50 8.44
CA HIS A 84 6.83 -8.94 8.93
C HIS A 84 7.98 -9.35 8.01
N VAL A 85 8.63 -8.35 7.41
CA VAL A 85 9.89 -8.49 6.68
C VAL A 85 11.03 -7.99 7.56
N GLY A 86 12.10 -8.78 7.68
CA GLY A 86 13.20 -8.47 8.61
C GLY A 86 14.08 -7.28 8.18
N MET A 87 14.05 -6.91 6.89
CA MET A 87 14.86 -5.83 6.33
C MET A 87 13.98 -4.64 5.90
N PRO A 88 14.32 -3.40 6.31
CA PRO A 88 13.66 -2.19 5.82
C PRO A 88 13.76 -2.05 4.29
N TYR A 89 12.74 -1.43 3.67
CA TYR A 89 12.67 -1.33 2.21
C TYR A 89 13.88 -0.63 1.56
N LEU A 90 14.38 0.45 2.16
CA LEU A 90 15.53 1.19 1.62
C LEU A 90 16.80 0.32 1.61
N GLU A 91 17.04 -0.41 2.70
CA GLU A 91 18.15 -1.35 2.80
C GLU A 91 17.96 -2.52 1.81
N TRP A 92 16.73 -3.03 1.67
CA TRP A 92 16.42 -4.07 0.68
C TRP A 92 16.67 -3.62 -0.75
N ARG A 93 16.36 -2.36 -1.07
CA ARG A 93 16.58 -1.78 -2.41
C ARG A 93 18.06 -1.63 -2.75
N GLU A 94 18.92 -1.47 -1.76
CA GLU A 94 20.38 -1.38 -1.96
C GLU A 94 21.07 -2.74 -1.84
N ALA A 95 20.39 -3.73 -1.26
CA ALA A 95 20.90 -5.07 -1.08
C ALA A 95 21.12 -5.83 -2.41
N THR A 96 22.14 -6.69 -2.41
CA THR A 96 22.39 -7.62 -3.52
C THR A 96 21.25 -8.61 -3.68
N THR A 97 21.09 -9.19 -4.87
CA THR A 97 20.09 -10.24 -5.13
C THR A 97 20.18 -11.42 -4.14
N ALA A 98 21.40 -11.77 -3.72
CA ALA A 98 21.62 -12.83 -2.73
C ALA A 98 21.02 -12.48 -1.36
N VAL A 99 21.26 -11.25 -0.89
CA VAL A 99 20.71 -10.76 0.38
C VAL A 99 19.19 -10.65 0.31
N ARG A 100 18.64 -10.06 -0.75
CA ARG A 100 17.18 -10.00 -0.98
C ARG A 100 16.55 -11.39 -0.92
N LYS A 101 17.17 -12.40 -1.55
CA LYS A 101 16.68 -13.78 -1.52
C LYS A 101 16.73 -14.39 -0.12
N VAL A 102 17.69 -14.04 0.73
CA VAL A 102 17.73 -14.50 2.12
C VAL A 102 16.62 -13.84 2.92
N GLU A 103 16.42 -12.54 2.78
CA GLU A 103 15.41 -11.79 3.53
C GLU A 103 13.98 -12.16 3.14
N THR A 104 13.70 -12.39 1.86
CA THR A 104 12.38 -12.90 1.43
C THR A 104 12.07 -14.26 2.06
N ARG A 105 13.09 -15.10 2.30
CA ARG A 105 12.93 -16.39 3.00
C ARG A 105 12.73 -16.24 4.50
N ARG A 106 13.09 -15.09 5.07
CA ARG A 106 12.85 -14.71 6.47
C ARG A 106 11.52 -13.99 6.67
N LYS A 107 10.75 -13.73 5.62
CA LYS A 107 9.39 -13.16 5.72
C LYS A 107 8.51 -14.08 6.58
N TRP A 108 7.86 -13.50 7.57
CA TRP A 108 6.83 -14.17 8.38
C TRP A 108 5.52 -13.45 8.20
N CYS A 109 4.44 -14.18 7.99
CA CYS A 109 3.10 -13.60 7.88
C CYS A 109 2.23 -14.08 9.02
N ASN A 110 1.53 -13.14 9.66
CA ASN A 110 0.47 -13.45 10.60
C ASN A 110 -0.79 -13.80 9.80
N ILE A 111 -1.38 -14.94 10.11
CA ILE A 111 -2.49 -15.49 9.34
C ILE A 111 -3.56 -16.04 10.27
N GLU A 112 -4.75 -16.23 9.70
CA GLU A 112 -5.79 -17.07 10.27
C GLU A 112 -6.25 -18.12 9.24
N TYR A 113 -6.42 -19.36 9.69
CA TYR A 113 -6.98 -20.44 8.89
C TYR A 113 -7.78 -21.40 9.76
N LYS A 114 -9.09 -21.53 9.48
CA LYS A 114 -10.01 -22.42 10.21
C LYS A 114 -9.93 -22.23 11.75
N GLY A 115 -9.87 -20.99 12.21
CA GLY A 115 -9.78 -20.62 13.63
C GLY A 115 -8.38 -20.78 14.26
N VAL A 116 -7.36 -21.15 13.48
CA VAL A 116 -5.96 -21.14 13.95
C VAL A 116 -5.30 -19.84 13.52
N THR A 117 -4.92 -19.02 14.48
CA THR A 117 -4.18 -17.77 14.26
C THR A 117 -2.71 -17.90 14.67
N GLY A 118 -1.80 -17.37 13.86
CA GLY A 118 -0.38 -17.32 14.22
C GLY A 118 0.52 -16.97 13.05
N TRP A 119 1.81 -17.25 13.21
CA TRP A 119 2.86 -16.86 12.27
C TRP A 119 3.33 -18.04 11.44
N THR A 120 3.45 -17.82 10.13
CA THR A 120 3.99 -18.81 9.20
C THR A 120 5.07 -18.22 8.30
N ALA A 121 5.91 -19.06 7.72
CA ALA A 121 6.94 -18.64 6.77
C ALA A 121 6.28 -18.18 5.46
N GLY A 122 6.37 -16.89 5.19
CA GLY A 122 5.69 -16.23 4.09
C GLY A 122 6.27 -16.56 2.71
N GLN A 123 7.40 -17.26 2.63
CA GLN A 123 7.96 -17.78 1.38
C GLN A 123 7.11 -18.88 0.73
N TYR A 124 6.18 -19.48 1.50
CA TYR A 124 5.25 -20.51 1.02
C TYR A 124 3.83 -19.97 0.82
N LEU A 125 3.65 -18.65 0.89
CA LEU A 125 2.39 -17.99 0.67
C LEU A 125 2.43 -17.20 -0.63
N GLU A 126 1.36 -17.33 -1.41
CA GLU A 126 1.12 -16.56 -2.62
C GLU A 126 -0.18 -15.77 -2.45
N ALA A 127 -0.22 -14.57 -3.03
CA ALA A 127 -1.43 -13.77 -3.07
C ALA A 127 -2.55 -14.56 -3.78
N GLU A 128 -3.72 -14.61 -3.15
CA GLU A 128 -4.94 -15.14 -3.74
C GLU A 128 -5.81 -13.95 -4.15
N ALA A 129 -6.23 -13.92 -5.42
CA ALA A 129 -7.12 -12.88 -5.89
C ALA A 129 -8.51 -13.06 -5.25
N PRO A 130 -9.21 -11.98 -4.90
CA PRO A 130 -10.62 -12.08 -4.56
C PRO A 130 -11.39 -12.60 -5.80
N GLU A 131 -12.27 -13.59 -5.58
CA GLU A 131 -13.20 -14.11 -6.59
C GLU A 131 -14.25 -13.06 -7.01
#